data_AF-A0A257S4I8-F1
#
_entry.id   AF-A0A257S4I8-F1
#
_cell.length_a   1.000
_cell.length_b   1.000
_cell.length_c   1.000
_cell.angle_alpha   90.00
_cell.angle_beta   90.00
_cell.angle_gamma   90.00
#
_symmetry.space_group_name_H-M   'P 1'
#
loop_
_entity.id
_entity.type
_entity.pdbx_description
1 polymer ?
#
loop_
_entity_poly.entity_id
_entity_poly.type
_entity_poly.pdbx_seq_one_letter_code
_entity_poly.pdbx_strand_id
1 'polypeptide(L)' 'SVGDSYDNALAESINGLYKTEVIRRRGPWKSLEAVEFATLEWVDWFNHRRLLEPIGNIPPAEAEQRYFATLDQMKIAA' A
#
# COMPACT_ATOMS: atom_id res chain seq x y z
N SER A 1 -9.82 16.67 7.39
CA SER A 1 -10.42 15.40 7.85
C SER A 1 -9.68 14.98 9.11
N VAL A 2 -10.39 14.50 10.14
CA VAL A 2 -9.78 13.83 11.30
C VAL A 2 -9.87 12.33 11.02
N GLY A 3 -8.75 11.60 11.07
CA GLY A 3 -8.74 10.17 10.79
C GLY A 3 -9.54 9.39 11.83
N ASP A 4 -10.30 8.40 11.40
CA ASP A 4 -11.11 7.57 12.29
C ASP A 4 -10.38 6.30 12.75
N SER A 5 -11.05 5.47 13.54
CA SER A 5 -10.48 4.21 14.01
C SER A 5 -10.16 3.22 12.88
N TYR A 6 -10.91 3.26 11.77
CA TYR A 6 -10.68 2.38 10.63
C TYR A 6 -9.42 2.80 9.87
N ASP A 7 -9.23 4.11 9.66
CA ASP A 7 -8.01 4.65 9.05
C ASP A 7 -6.76 4.21 9.82
N ASN A 8 -6.82 4.30 11.17
CA ASN A 8 -5.71 3.90 12.03
C ASN A 8 -5.43 2.39 11.94
N ALA A 9 -6.46 1.55 12.02
CA ALA A 9 -6.30 0.09 11.94
C ALA A 9 -5.69 -0.35 10.60
N LEU A 10 -6.07 0.32 9.50
CA LEU A 10 -5.49 0.07 8.18
C LEU A 10 -4.00 0.45 8.16
N ALA A 11 -3.66 1.66 8.63
CA ALA A 11 -2.27 2.12 8.68
C ALA A 11 -1.39 1.21 9.54
N GLU A 12 -1.89 0.76 10.70
CA GLU A 12 -1.21 -0.18 11.58
C GLU A 12 -0.95 -1.52 10.90
N SER A 13 -1.93 -2.03 10.14
CA SER A 13 -1.81 -3.28 9.39
C SER A 13 -0.71 -3.19 8.32
N ILE A 14 -0.68 -2.10 7.54
CA ILE A 14 0.36 -1.88 6.52
C ILE A 14 1.75 -1.74 7.16
N ASN A 15 1.87 -0.99 8.26
CA ASN A 15 3.14 -0.85 8.97
C ASN A 15 3.62 -2.18 9.58
N GLY A 16 2.71 -2.99 10.13
CA GLY A 16 3.00 -4.33 10.64
C GLY A 16 3.53 -5.27 9.55
N LEU A 17 2.92 -5.19 8.37
CA LEU A 17 3.32 -5.96 7.19
C LEU A 17 4.72 -5.56 6.69
N TYR A 18 4.97 -4.25 6.54
CA TYR A 18 6.28 -3.72 6.18
C TYR A 18 7.38 -4.17 7.14
N LYS A 19 7.13 -4.04 8.46
CA LYS A 19 8.08 -4.50 9.49
C LYS A 19 8.36 -6.00 9.40
N THR A 20 7.35 -6.81 9.05
CA THR A 20 7.50 -8.26 8.91
C THR A 20 8.25 -8.65 7.65
N GLU A 21 7.84 -8.13 6.50
CA GLU A 21 8.33 -8.55 5.18
C GLU A 21 9.68 -7.92 4.81
N VAL A 22 9.97 -6.71 5.29
CA VAL A 22 11.19 -5.96 4.96
C VAL A 22 12.14 -5.97 6.15
N ILE A 23 11.75 -5.36 7.27
CA ILE A 23 12.68 -5.13 8.39
C ILE A 23 13.15 -6.43 9.02
N ARG A 24 12.23 -7.32 9.38
CA ARG A 24 12.55 -8.58 10.08
C ARG A 24 13.05 -9.67 9.14
N ARG A 25 12.40 -9.87 7.99
CA ARG A 25 12.71 -10.97 7.07
C ARG A 25 13.99 -10.76 6.27
N ARG A 26 14.30 -9.52 5.85
CA ARG A 26 15.48 -9.22 5.01
C ARG A 26 16.67 -8.68 5.82
N GLY A 27 16.46 -8.34 7.09
CA GLY A 27 17.54 -7.93 7.99
C GLY A 27 18.46 -9.09 8.40
N PRO A 28 19.54 -8.81 9.16
CA PRO A 28 19.93 -7.50 9.69
C PRO A 28 20.47 -6.56 8.60
N TRP A 29 20.17 -5.26 8.73
CA TRP A 29 20.57 -4.23 7.78
C TRP A 29 21.93 -3.63 8.16
N LYS A 30 22.76 -3.36 7.15
CA LYS A 30 24.11 -2.83 7.34
C LYS A 30 24.19 -1.31 7.34
N SER A 31 23.20 -0.63 6.75
CA SER A 31 23.12 0.82 6.70
C SER A 31 21.68 1.29 6.47
N LEU A 32 21.45 2.60 6.64
CA LEU A 32 20.13 3.20 6.39
C LEU A 32 19.80 3.19 4.89
N GLU A 33 20.78 3.44 4.02
CA GLU A 33 20.60 3.45 2.57
C GLU A 33 20.11 2.09 2.05
N ALA A 34 20.58 0.99 2.65
CA ALA A 34 20.09 -0.34 2.31
C ALA A 34 18.62 -0.54 2.69
N VAL A 35 18.17 0.02 3.82
CA VAL A 35 16.76 0.00 4.23
C VAL A 35 15.93 0.86 3.29
N GLU A 36 16.39 2.07 2.96
CA GLU A 36 15.70 2.98 2.05
C GLU A 36 15.49 2.33 0.68
N PHE A 37 16.52 1.72 0.10
CA PHE A 37 16.41 1.04 -1.18
C PHE A 37 15.41 -0.12 -1.12
N ALA A 38 15.50 -0.98 -0.09
CA ALA A 38 14.57 -2.07 0.09
C ALA A 38 13.12 -1.60 0.34
N THR A 39 12.96 -0.42 0.95
CA THR A 39 11.65 0.22 1.14
C THR A 39 11.07 0.64 -0.21
N LEU A 40 11.86 1.30 -1.06
CA LEU A 40 11.43 1.71 -2.41
C LEU A 40 11.00 0.50 -3.25
N GLU A 41 11.80 -0.57 -3.24
CA GLU A 41 11.45 -1.82 -3.92
C GLU A 41 10.16 -2.44 -3.37
N TRP A 42 9.97 -2.42 -2.06
CA TRP A 42 8.78 -2.98 -1.43
C TRP A 42 7.53 -2.16 -1.75
N VAL A 43 7.63 -0.83 -1.76
CA VAL A 43 6.53 0.08 -2.11
C VAL A 43 6.13 -0.09 -3.58
N ASP A 44 7.10 -0.16 -4.50
CA ASP A 44 6.83 -0.43 -5.92
C ASP A 44 6.09 -1.76 -6.09
N TRP A 45 6.64 -2.82 -5.50
CA TRP A 45 6.04 -4.15 -5.58
C TRP A 45 4.65 -4.18 -4.93
N PHE A 46 4.47 -3.60 -3.75
CA PHE A 46 3.22 -3.60 -3.03
C PHE A 46 2.12 -2.90 -3.84
N ASN A 47 2.40 -1.72 -4.42
CA ASN A 47 1.39 -0.94 -5.11
C ASN A 47 1.12 -1.42 -6.53
N HIS A 48 2.14 -1.89 -7.25
CA HIS A 48 2.04 -2.15 -8.69
C HIS A 48 2.03 -3.64 -9.06
N ARG A 49 2.36 -4.55 -8.13
CA ARG A 49 2.49 -5.98 -8.44
C ARG A 49 1.80 -6.91 -7.46
N ARG A 50 1.63 -6.51 -6.19
CA ARG A 50 0.99 -7.35 -5.17
C ARG A 50 -0.50 -7.42 -5.44
N LEU A 51 -1.02 -8.64 -5.62
CA LEU A 51 -2.45 -8.87 -5.72
C LEU A 51 -3.06 -8.98 -4.33
N LEU A 52 -4.17 -8.27 -4.12
CA LEU A 52 -4.91 -8.30 -2.86
C LEU A 52 -6.34 -8.79 -3.10
N GLU A 53 -6.69 -9.92 -2.49
CA GLU A 53 -8.02 -10.51 -2.59
C GLU A 53 -9.15 -9.53 -2.21
N PRO A 54 -9.05 -8.72 -1.14
CA PRO A 54 -10.14 -7.83 -0.72
C PRO A 54 -10.53 -6.76 -1.75
N ILE A 55 -9.64 -6.43 -2.69
CA ILE A 55 -9.88 -5.45 -3.77
C ILE A 55 -10.06 -6.14 -5.13
N GLY A 56 -10.29 -7.45 -5.15
CA GLY A 56 -10.58 -8.22 -6.37
C GLY A 56 -9.36 -8.83 -7.05
N ASN A 57 -8.30 -9.13 -6.30
CA ASN A 57 -7.05 -9.73 -6.81
C ASN A 57 -6.37 -8.87 -7.90
N ILE A 58 -6.37 -7.55 -7.70
CA ILE A 58 -5.64 -6.59 -8.54
C ILE A 58 -4.61 -5.83 -7.68
N PRO A 59 -3.62 -5.15 -8.31
CA PRO A 59 -2.72 -4.25 -7.60
C PRO A 59 -3.45 -3.06 -6.96
N PRO A 60 -3.02 -2.59 -5.78
CA PRO A 60 -3.57 -1.40 -5.13
C PRO A 60 -3.66 -0.17 -6.03
N ALA A 61 -2.61 0.10 -6.83
CA ALA A 61 -2.61 1.24 -7.74
C ALA A 61 -3.71 1.14 -8.80
N GLU A 62 -4.03 -0.07 -9.27
CA GLU A 62 -5.12 -0.28 -10.22
C GLU A 62 -6.49 -0.08 -9.55
N ALA A 63 -6.66 -0.57 -8.31
CA ALA A 63 -7.89 -0.35 -7.56
C ALA A 63 -8.15 1.14 -7.30
N GLU A 64 -7.11 1.90 -6.94
CA GLU A 64 -7.17 3.35 -6.77
C GLU A 64 -7.57 4.07 -8.07
N GLN A 65 -6.95 3.70 -9.20
CA GLN A 65 -7.30 4.25 -10.51
C GLN A 65 -8.77 3.99 -10.87
N ARG A 66 -9.25 2.76 -10.65
CA ARG A 66 -10.66 2.39 -10.90
C ARG A 66 -11.62 3.18 -10.00
N TYR A 67 -11.26 3.37 -8.73
CA TYR A 67 -12.04 4.15 -7.78
C TYR A 67 -12.20 5.60 -8.25
N PHE A 68 -11.11 6.28 -8.60
CA PHE A 68 -11.17 7.66 -9.07
C PHE A 68 -11.88 7.81 -10.42
N ALA A 69 -11.67 6.87 -11.36
CA ALA A 69 -12.41 6.87 -12.62
C ALA A 69 -13.92 6.77 -12.40
N THR A 70 -14.36 5.94 -11.44
CA THR A 70 -15.77 5.80 -11.08
C THR A 70 -16.31 7.08 -10.43
N LEU A 71 -15.56 7.67 -9.50
CA LEU A 71 -15.96 8.93 -8.86
C LEU A 71 -16.13 10.06 -9.88
N ASP A 72 -15.22 10.18 -10.85
CA ASP A 72 -15.31 11.21 -11.87
C ASP A 72 -16.49 10.99 -12.82
N GLN A 73 -16.79 9.74 -13.17
CA GLN A 73 -18.01 9.41 -13.91
C GLN A 73 -19.28 9.81 -13.15
N MET A 74 -19.34 9.53 -11.84
CA MET A 74 -20.48 9.91 -11.00
C MET A 74 -20.65 11.43 -10.90
N LYS A 75 -19.55 12.19 -10.87
CA LYS A 75 -19.58 13.66 -10.88
C LYS A 75 -20.05 14.23 -12.23
N ILE A 76 -19.70 13.58 -13.34
CA ILE A 76 -20.15 14.00 -14.69
C ILE A 76 -21.64 13.70 -14.90
N ALA A 77 -22.16 12.65 -14.29
CA ALA A 77 -23.55 12.22 -14.43
C ALA A 77 -24.55 12.92 -13.49
N ALA A 78 -24.07 13.75 -12.55
CA ALA A 78 -24.86 14.51 -11.58
C ALA A 78 -25.06 15.96 -12.02
#